data_AF-A0A835HRM4-F1
#
_entry.id   AF-A0A835HRM4-F1
#
_cell.length_a   1.000
_cell.length_b   1.000
_cell.length_c   1.000
_cell.angle_alpha   90.00
_cell.angle_beta   90.00
_cell.angle_gamma   90.00
#
_symmetry.space_group_name_H-M   'P 1'
#
loop_
_entity.id
_entity.type
_entity.pdbx_description
1 polymer ?
#
loop_
_entity_poly.entity_id
_entity_poly.type
_entity_poly.pdbx_seq_one_letter_code
_entity_poly.pdbx_strand_id
1 'polypeptide(L)'
;MQPRHAINLISTPTRCISNASVSLKVDNDVIRFCLDKSPTPPDKNGTEIRGQKTWKKKNKSKRAKVNELKLYRLLAKKKMTSPNPQVRIRYKLGKAKRKEAWLIEKLMKFEGPKPPVETYDPEILTVEEKFYLKRTGAKKKHYVPVGRRGVFGGVVLNMHLHWKKHETVKVICKPCRPGQIQEYAEELTRLSKGTVIDIKSNNTIIFYRGKNYVQPKVMSPPDTLSKNKALEKSKYEQSLEHTSQFIEKLENELEEYRKHIERYKKNKEAVSNDSHVSHAV
;
A
#
# COMPACT_ATOMS: atom_id res chain seq x y z
N MET A 1 -2.63 -55.55 7.33
CA MET A 1 -1.46 -54.71 7.64
C MET A 1 -1.63 -53.35 6.95
N GLN A 2 -1.85 -52.28 7.71
CA GLN A 2 -1.52 -50.91 7.28
C GLN A 2 -0.01 -50.66 7.50
N PRO A 3 0.61 -49.51 7.11
CA PRO A 3 0.14 -48.34 6.33
C PRO A 3 1.16 -47.93 5.21
N ARG A 4 0.89 -46.83 4.46
CA ARG A 4 1.79 -45.64 4.37
C ARG A 4 1.30 -44.58 3.37
N HIS A 5 0.82 -43.48 3.94
CA HIS A 5 1.02 -42.06 3.58
C HIS A 5 1.26 -41.66 2.11
N ALA A 6 0.25 -40.99 1.53
CA ALA A 6 0.45 -40.06 0.42
C ALA A 6 1.05 -38.75 0.97
N ILE A 7 2.29 -38.46 0.58
CA ILE A 7 2.99 -37.23 0.93
C ILE A 7 2.69 -36.19 -0.16
N ASN A 8 2.04 -35.10 0.24
CA ASN A 8 1.88 -33.90 -0.57
C ASN A 8 3.26 -33.28 -0.86
N LEU A 9 3.61 -33.16 -2.14
CA LEU A 9 4.80 -32.43 -2.57
C LEU A 9 4.61 -30.94 -2.31
N ILE A 10 5.44 -30.41 -1.41
CA ILE A 10 5.58 -28.99 -1.10
C ILE A 10 6.21 -28.32 -2.32
N SER A 11 5.49 -27.38 -2.94
CA SER A 11 6.03 -26.47 -3.94
C SER A 11 7.04 -25.52 -3.27
N THR A 12 8.32 -25.79 -3.47
CA THR A 12 9.40 -24.87 -3.10
C THR A 12 9.51 -23.77 -4.17
N PRO A 13 9.78 -22.51 -3.80
CA PRO A 13 9.92 -21.45 -4.78
C PRO A 13 11.16 -21.69 -5.64
N THR A 14 10.96 -21.91 -6.93
CA THR A 14 12.01 -21.99 -7.94
C THR A 14 12.78 -20.68 -7.94
N ARG A 15 14.03 -20.71 -7.48
CA ARG A 15 14.97 -19.61 -7.67
C ARG A 15 15.30 -19.59 -9.16
N CYS A 16 14.83 -18.59 -9.90
CA CYS A 16 15.26 -18.38 -11.29
C CYS A 16 16.78 -18.16 -11.31
N ILE A 17 17.52 -19.22 -11.61
CA ILE A 17 18.93 -19.16 -11.95
C ILE A 17 18.96 -18.97 -13.46
N SER A 18 19.65 -17.92 -13.92
CA SER A 18 19.89 -17.69 -15.34
C SER A 18 20.50 -18.94 -15.97
N ASN A 19 19.93 -19.42 -17.09
CA ASN A 19 20.43 -20.55 -17.87
C ASN A 19 21.85 -20.24 -18.38
N ALA A 20 22.88 -20.57 -17.59
CA ALA A 20 24.27 -20.55 -18.01
C ALA A 20 24.79 -21.98 -17.89
N SER A 21 25.20 -22.58 -19.01
CA SER A 21 25.77 -23.92 -19.03
C SER A 21 27.12 -23.91 -18.32
N VAL A 22 27.26 -24.75 -17.29
CA VAL A 22 28.52 -24.95 -16.58
C VAL A 22 29.25 -26.11 -17.26
N SER A 23 30.44 -25.86 -17.78
CA SER A 23 31.32 -26.90 -18.29
C SER A 23 32.34 -27.32 -17.22
N LEU A 24 32.67 -28.61 -17.25
CA LEU A 24 33.51 -29.27 -16.27
C LEU A 24 34.79 -29.68 -16.99
N LYS A 25 35.91 -29.01 -16.68
CA LYS A 25 37.22 -29.36 -17.23
C LYS A 25 38.06 -30.02 -16.16
N VAL A 26 38.60 -31.19 -16.48
CA VAL A 26 39.46 -31.99 -15.62
C VAL A 26 40.84 -31.99 -16.25
N ASP A 27 41.73 -31.17 -15.71
CA ASP A 27 43.16 -31.18 -16.08
C ASP A 27 43.97 -31.40 -14.79
N ASN A 28 44.85 -32.40 -14.81
CA ASN A 28 45.81 -32.72 -13.75
C ASN A 28 45.21 -32.75 -12.33
N ASP A 29 44.27 -33.68 -12.11
CA ASP A 29 43.70 -34.04 -10.80
C ASP A 29 43.01 -32.90 -10.01
N VAL A 30 42.69 -31.79 -10.70
CA VAL A 30 41.94 -30.66 -10.12
C VAL A 30 40.72 -30.35 -10.98
N ILE A 31 39.54 -30.49 -10.37
CA ILE A 31 38.27 -30.17 -11.01
C ILE A 31 38.02 -28.65 -10.96
N ARG A 32 37.87 -28.00 -12.12
CA ARG A 32 37.42 -26.59 -12.22
C ARG A 32 36.13 -26.46 -13.02
N PHE A 33 35.21 -25.68 -12.47
CA PHE A 33 33.94 -25.32 -13.10
C PHE A 33 34.08 -24.00 -13.86
N CYS A 34 33.80 -24.02 -15.16
CA CYS A 34 33.76 -22.82 -16.01
C CYS A 34 32.32 -22.52 -16.41
N LEU A 35 31.93 -21.24 -16.36
CA LEU A 35 30.65 -20.75 -16.87
C LEU A 35 30.87 -20.24 -18.30
N ASP A 36 30.61 -21.10 -19.28
CA ASP A 36 30.77 -20.75 -20.68
C ASP A 36 29.56 -19.93 -21.15
N LYS A 37 29.82 -18.73 -21.66
CA LYS A 37 28.84 -18.02 -22.50
C LYS A 37 29.01 -18.56 -23.91
N SER A 38 27.99 -19.24 -24.42
CA SER A 38 27.98 -19.76 -25.79
C SER A 38 28.37 -18.68 -26.80
N PRO A 39 29.30 -18.95 -27.73
CA PRO A 39 29.41 -18.15 -28.95
C PRO A 39 28.27 -18.54 -29.88
N THR A 40 27.50 -17.56 -30.33
CA THR A 40 26.52 -17.72 -31.42
C THR A 40 27.25 -18.08 -32.73
N PRO A 41 26.66 -18.91 -33.62
CA PRO A 41 27.27 -19.22 -34.92
C PRO A 41 27.23 -18.00 -35.85
N PRO A 42 28.15 -17.88 -36.82
CA PRO A 42 28.20 -16.74 -37.72
C PRO A 42 27.24 -16.94 -38.90
N ASP A 43 26.23 -16.09 -39.00
CA ASP A 43 25.43 -15.98 -40.23
C ASP A 43 26.21 -15.17 -41.28
N LYS A 44 26.30 -15.74 -42.48
CA LYS A 44 26.86 -15.12 -43.67
C LYS A 44 25.90 -14.03 -44.14
N ASN A 45 26.21 -12.78 -43.82
CA ASN A 45 26.05 -11.58 -44.65
C ASN A 45 26.24 -10.36 -43.74
N GLY A 46 27.23 -9.54 -44.08
CA GLY A 46 27.67 -8.42 -43.25
C GLY A 46 26.58 -7.38 -43.05
N THR A 47 26.14 -7.21 -41.81
CA THR A 47 25.80 -5.91 -41.23
C THR A 47 25.92 -6.02 -39.71
N GLU A 48 26.95 -5.41 -39.13
CA GLU A 48 27.13 -5.33 -37.69
C GLU A 48 26.01 -4.49 -37.05
N ILE A 49 24.97 -5.14 -36.51
CA ILE A 49 24.08 -4.47 -35.58
C ILE A 49 24.83 -4.37 -34.25
N ARG A 50 25.42 -3.18 -34.01
CA ARG A 50 26.02 -2.75 -32.74
C ARG A 50 25.09 -3.12 -31.58
N GLY A 51 25.38 -4.22 -30.90
CA GLY A 51 24.72 -4.59 -29.66
C GLY A 51 24.84 -3.42 -28.67
N GLN A 52 23.72 -2.90 -28.19
CA GLN A 52 23.70 -1.88 -27.16
C GLN A 52 24.48 -2.40 -25.95
N LYS A 53 25.68 -1.85 -25.74
CA LYS A 53 26.50 -2.11 -24.55
C LYS A 53 25.70 -1.66 -23.34
N THR A 54 25.10 -2.60 -22.61
CA THR A 54 24.57 -2.32 -21.27
C THR A 54 25.74 -1.87 -20.41
N TRP A 55 25.83 -0.56 -20.15
CA TRP A 55 26.83 0.01 -19.25
C TRP A 55 26.63 -0.62 -17.86
N LYS A 56 27.45 -1.62 -17.54
CA LYS A 56 27.52 -2.14 -16.17
C LYS A 56 28.02 -1.01 -15.29
N LYS A 57 27.14 -0.46 -14.43
CA LYS A 57 27.54 0.51 -13.40
C LYS A 57 28.67 -0.11 -12.59
N LYS A 58 29.89 0.45 -12.67
CA LYS A 58 31.02 0.03 -11.82
C LYS A 58 30.59 0.17 -10.36
N ASN A 59 30.66 -0.92 -9.61
CA ASN A 59 30.37 -0.89 -8.18
C ASN A 59 31.44 -0.04 -7.48
N LYS A 60 31.01 1.03 -6.80
CA LYS A 60 31.90 1.90 -6.01
C LYS A 60 32.59 1.08 -4.91
N SER A 61 33.83 1.43 -4.59
CA SER A 61 34.52 0.83 -3.44
C SER A 61 33.75 1.13 -2.14
N LYS A 62 33.89 0.25 -1.14
CA LYS A 62 33.25 0.43 0.18
C LYS A 62 33.56 1.82 0.76
N ARG A 63 34.83 2.25 0.67
CA ARG A 63 35.30 3.57 1.13
C ARG A 63 34.65 4.73 0.35
N ALA A 64 34.55 4.63 -0.97
CA ALA A 64 33.90 5.64 -1.79
C ALA A 64 32.41 5.79 -1.45
N LYS A 65 31.70 4.68 -1.20
CA LYS A 65 30.28 4.70 -0.80
C LYS A 65 30.08 5.32 0.58
N VAL A 66 30.97 5.06 1.54
CA VAL A 66 30.93 5.68 2.86
C VAL A 66 31.16 7.20 2.76
N ASN A 67 32.14 7.64 1.98
CA ASN A 67 32.42 9.07 1.76
C ASN A 67 31.23 9.79 1.11
N GLU A 68 30.59 9.15 0.13
CA GLU A 68 29.37 9.67 -0.50
C GLU A 68 28.20 9.82 0.49
N LEU A 69 27.96 8.81 1.34
CA LEU A 69 26.96 8.90 2.41
C LEU A 69 27.30 10.00 3.43
N LYS A 70 28.58 10.19 3.77
CA LYS A 70 29.05 11.27 4.64
C LYS A 70 28.74 12.64 4.03
N LEU A 71 29.00 12.82 2.73
CA LEU A 71 28.67 14.05 2.01
C LEU A 71 27.16 14.34 2.04
N TYR A 72 26.31 13.35 1.74
CA TYR A 72 24.86 13.53 1.79
C TYR A 72 24.37 13.91 3.20
N ARG A 73 24.97 13.34 4.26
CA ARG A 73 24.67 13.71 5.65
C ARG A 73 25.08 15.15 5.95
N LEU A 74 26.26 15.59 5.50
CA LEU A 74 26.71 16.98 5.68
C LEU A 74 25.81 17.98 4.95
N LEU A 75 25.45 17.70 3.70
CA LEU A 75 24.52 18.53 2.93
C LEU A 75 23.13 18.59 3.57
N ALA A 76 22.65 17.47 4.12
CA ALA A 76 21.40 17.43 4.87
C ALA A 76 21.47 18.30 6.14
N LYS A 77 22.56 18.19 6.92
CA LYS A 77 22.79 19.04 8.10
C LYS A 77 22.83 20.52 7.73
N LYS A 78 23.56 20.90 6.68
CA LYS A 78 23.63 22.30 6.19
C LYS A 78 22.25 22.86 5.83
N LYS A 79 21.38 22.06 5.21
CA LYS A 79 19.99 22.46 4.88
C LYS A 79 19.07 22.54 6.10
N MET A 80 19.36 21.78 7.16
CA MET A 80 18.58 21.82 8.40
C MET A 80 19.01 22.96 9.32
N THR A 81 20.31 23.25 9.38
CA THR A 81 20.90 24.33 10.18
C THR A 81 20.95 25.66 9.41
N SER A 82 20.32 25.75 8.23
CA SER A 82 20.32 26.99 7.46
C SER A 82 19.62 28.11 8.25
N PRO A 83 20.20 29.33 8.33
CA PRO A 83 19.57 30.46 9.00
C PRO A 83 18.19 30.80 8.42
N ASN A 84 18.02 30.63 7.11
CA ASN A 84 16.77 30.90 6.41
C ASN A 84 15.71 29.79 6.70
N PRO A 85 14.57 30.13 7.35
CA PRO A 85 13.49 29.19 7.63
C PRO A 85 12.87 28.57 6.38
N GLN A 86 12.72 29.32 5.29
CA GLN A 86 12.13 28.82 4.04
C GLN A 86 12.92 27.66 3.44
N VAL A 87 14.26 27.73 3.49
CA VAL A 87 15.13 26.65 3.01
C VAL A 87 14.95 25.39 3.85
N ARG A 88 14.83 25.57 5.17
CA ARG A 88 14.61 24.49 6.14
C ARG A 88 13.27 23.80 5.91
N ILE A 89 12.19 24.57 5.78
CA ILE A 89 10.82 24.07 5.55
C ILE A 89 10.74 23.33 4.21
N ARG A 90 11.25 23.93 3.12
CA ARG A 90 11.29 23.29 1.79
C ARG A 90 12.04 21.97 1.81
N TYR A 91 13.14 21.87 2.57
CA TYR A 91 13.88 20.63 2.70
C TYR A 91 13.06 19.54 3.42
N LYS A 92 12.38 19.88 4.53
CA LYS A 92 11.48 18.94 5.23
C LYS A 92 10.34 18.48 4.31
N LEU A 93 9.72 19.41 3.61
CA LEU A 93 8.61 19.15 2.68
C LEU A 93 9.06 18.20 1.56
N GLY A 94 10.20 18.46 0.92
CA GLY A 94 10.74 17.56 -0.10
C GLY A 94 11.16 16.17 0.42
N LYS A 95 11.42 16.02 1.71
CA LYS A 95 11.64 14.70 2.35
C LYS A 95 10.31 13.99 2.61
N ALA A 96 9.31 14.72 3.08
CA ALA A 96 7.98 14.20 3.34
C ALA A 96 7.28 13.74 2.06
N LYS A 97 7.26 14.56 1.00
CA LYS A 97 6.66 14.20 -0.31
C LYS A 97 7.30 12.96 -0.95
N ARG A 98 8.62 12.79 -0.79
CA ARG A 98 9.29 11.55 -1.24
C ARG A 98 8.86 10.31 -0.45
N LYS A 99 8.66 10.47 0.87
CA LYS A 99 8.19 9.39 1.72
C LYS A 99 6.74 9.03 1.38
N GLU A 100 5.89 10.04 1.16
CA GLU A 100 4.51 9.88 0.72
C GLU A 100 4.43 9.11 -0.61
N ALA A 101 5.16 9.55 -1.64
CA ALA A 101 5.22 8.84 -2.92
C ALA A 101 5.66 7.37 -2.78
N TRP A 102 6.67 7.13 -1.94
CA TRP A 102 7.12 5.76 -1.63
C TRP A 102 6.05 4.92 -0.92
N LEU A 103 5.29 5.52 0.01
CA LEU A 103 4.18 4.85 0.70
C LEU A 103 3.03 4.52 -0.27
N ILE A 104 2.68 5.45 -1.15
CA ILE A 104 1.68 5.23 -2.21
C ILE A 104 2.12 4.08 -3.11
N GLU A 105 3.37 4.07 -3.58
CA GLU A 105 3.91 2.98 -4.40
C GLU A 105 3.85 1.62 -3.68
N LYS A 106 4.04 1.60 -2.35
CA LYS A 106 3.88 0.39 -1.54
C LYS A 106 2.41 -0.03 -1.44
N LEU A 107 1.48 0.89 -1.25
CA LEU A 107 0.05 0.60 -1.14
C LEU A 107 -0.55 0.10 -2.46
N MET A 108 -0.15 0.68 -3.59
CA MET A 108 -0.57 0.21 -4.92
C MET A 108 -0.23 -1.26 -5.18
N LYS A 109 0.80 -1.82 -4.53
CA LYS A 109 1.15 -3.25 -4.65
C LYS A 109 0.17 -4.18 -3.92
N PHE A 110 -0.61 -3.65 -2.98
CA PHE A 110 -1.65 -4.40 -2.28
C PHE A 110 -3.01 -4.29 -2.98
N GLU A 111 -3.24 -3.20 -3.71
CA GLU A 111 -4.42 -2.98 -4.54
C GLU A 111 -4.19 -3.61 -5.91
N GLY A 112 -4.29 -4.95 -5.96
CA GLY A 112 -4.32 -5.67 -7.22
C GLY A 112 -5.56 -5.29 -8.05
N PRO A 113 -5.57 -5.63 -9.36
CA PRO A 113 -6.73 -5.39 -10.20
C PRO A 113 -7.94 -6.09 -9.57
N LYS A 114 -8.90 -5.28 -9.08
CA LYS A 114 -10.17 -5.79 -8.57
C LYS A 114 -10.83 -6.51 -9.75
N PRO A 115 -11.15 -7.81 -9.62
CA PRO A 115 -11.92 -8.48 -10.66
C PRO A 115 -13.22 -7.68 -10.89
N PRO A 116 -13.71 -7.60 -12.13
CA PRO A 116 -14.96 -6.92 -12.42
C PRO A 116 -16.03 -7.47 -11.48
N VAL A 117 -16.82 -6.56 -10.90
CA VAL A 117 -17.91 -6.92 -10.00
C VAL A 117 -18.82 -7.86 -10.78
N GLU A 118 -18.78 -9.16 -10.47
CA GLU A 118 -19.79 -10.09 -10.95
C GLU A 118 -21.13 -9.49 -10.52
N THR A 119 -22.01 -9.23 -11.49
CA THR A 119 -23.37 -8.77 -11.24
C THR A 119 -24.11 -9.92 -10.55
N TYR A 120 -23.89 -10.06 -9.25
CA TYR A 120 -24.69 -10.91 -8.41
C TYR A 120 -26.09 -10.29 -8.41
N ASP A 121 -27.08 -11.05 -8.85
CA ASP A 121 -28.47 -10.63 -8.85
C ASP A 121 -28.85 -10.27 -7.40
N PRO A 122 -29.00 -8.98 -7.07
CA PRO A 122 -29.40 -8.61 -5.73
C PRO A 122 -30.84 -9.09 -5.59
N GLU A 123 -31.04 -10.25 -4.94
CA GLU A 123 -32.37 -10.73 -4.56
C GLU A 123 -33.16 -9.51 -4.06
N ILE A 124 -34.18 -9.10 -4.81
CA ILE A 124 -34.92 -7.87 -4.54
C ILE A 124 -35.65 -8.08 -3.21
N LEU A 125 -35.04 -7.61 -2.13
CA LEU A 125 -35.65 -7.64 -0.80
C LEU A 125 -36.80 -6.64 -0.77
N THR A 126 -37.97 -7.09 -0.32
CA THR A 126 -39.08 -6.16 -0.12
C THR A 126 -38.78 -5.22 1.04
N VAL A 127 -39.50 -4.11 1.11
CA VAL A 127 -39.31 -3.10 2.17
C VAL A 127 -39.60 -3.72 3.55
N GLU A 128 -40.60 -4.60 3.63
CA GLU A 128 -41.01 -5.31 4.83
C GLU A 128 -39.93 -6.30 5.29
N GLU A 129 -39.37 -7.08 4.36
CA GLU A 129 -38.28 -8.01 4.64
C GLU A 129 -37.04 -7.27 5.15
N LYS A 130 -36.68 -6.16 4.50
CA LYS A 130 -35.55 -5.32 4.92
C LYS A 130 -35.77 -4.75 6.32
N PHE A 131 -36.98 -4.27 6.62
CA PHE A 131 -37.33 -3.77 7.95
C PHE A 131 -37.27 -4.88 9.01
N TYR A 132 -37.81 -6.06 8.71
CA TYR A 132 -37.74 -7.23 9.58
C TYR A 132 -36.29 -7.63 9.88
N LEU A 133 -35.45 -7.77 8.85
CA LEU A 133 -34.04 -8.14 9.00
C LEU A 133 -33.25 -7.08 9.76
N LYS A 134 -33.56 -5.79 9.56
CA LYS A 134 -32.96 -4.69 10.33
C LYS A 134 -33.28 -4.83 11.82
N ARG A 135 -34.54 -5.07 12.18
CA ARG A 135 -34.98 -5.24 13.58
C ARG A 135 -34.39 -6.51 14.21
N THR A 136 -34.44 -7.63 13.50
CA THR A 136 -33.96 -8.93 13.98
C THR A 136 -32.44 -8.99 14.05
N GLY A 137 -31.74 -8.48 13.03
CA GLY A 137 -30.27 -8.38 13.00
C GLY A 137 -29.71 -7.47 14.09
N ALA A 138 -30.41 -6.39 14.44
CA ALA A 138 -30.04 -5.54 15.56
C ALA A 138 -30.04 -6.29 16.89
N LYS A 139 -31.08 -7.11 17.15
CA LYS A 139 -31.28 -7.86 18.41
C LYS A 139 -30.35 -9.07 18.57
N LYS A 140 -29.97 -9.73 17.47
CA LYS A 140 -29.11 -10.92 17.47
C LYS A 140 -27.75 -10.65 18.14
N LYS A 141 -27.11 -11.63 18.77
CA LYS A 141 -25.84 -11.42 19.52
C LYS A 141 -24.58 -11.77 18.73
N HIS A 142 -24.68 -12.53 17.64
CA HIS A 142 -23.51 -12.92 16.84
C HIS A 142 -22.92 -11.72 16.11
N TYR A 143 -21.60 -11.57 16.18
CA TYR A 143 -20.88 -10.51 15.50
C TYR A 143 -19.48 -10.94 15.06
N VAL A 144 -18.98 -10.28 14.03
CA VAL A 144 -17.62 -10.42 13.51
C VAL A 144 -16.87 -9.12 13.77
N PRO A 145 -15.81 -9.13 14.60
CA PRO A 145 -15.01 -7.94 14.84
C PRO A 145 -14.03 -7.69 13.68
N VAL A 146 -14.03 -6.47 13.16
CA VAL A 146 -13.06 -5.95 12.21
C VAL A 146 -12.19 -4.93 12.92
N GLY A 147 -10.91 -5.27 13.07
CA GLY A 147 -9.92 -4.44 13.76
C GLY A 147 -9.12 -3.56 12.82
N ARG A 148 -7.94 -3.11 13.30
CA ARG A 148 -6.97 -2.31 12.52
C ARG A 148 -6.63 -2.89 11.13
N ARG A 149 -6.65 -4.22 11.00
CA ARG A 149 -6.30 -4.91 9.74
C ARG A 149 -7.34 -4.71 8.62
N GLY A 150 -8.52 -4.21 8.95
CA GLY A 150 -9.62 -4.08 8.00
C GLY A 150 -10.16 -5.44 7.56
N VAL A 151 -10.74 -5.45 6.35
CA VAL A 151 -11.31 -6.64 5.72
C VAL A 151 -10.19 -7.52 5.14
N PHE A 152 -10.19 -8.78 5.54
CA PHE A 152 -9.28 -9.81 5.01
C PHE A 152 -9.99 -11.16 5.05
N GLY A 153 -9.42 -12.19 4.43
CA GLY A 153 -10.08 -13.49 4.24
C GLY A 153 -10.64 -14.14 5.50
N GLY A 154 -9.99 -13.94 6.65
CA GLY A 154 -10.46 -14.45 7.94
C GLY A 154 -11.78 -13.81 8.43
N VAL A 155 -12.05 -12.55 8.04
CA VAL A 155 -13.33 -11.87 8.35
C VAL A 155 -14.46 -12.53 7.57
N VAL A 156 -14.26 -12.74 6.27
CA VAL A 156 -15.23 -13.36 5.36
C VAL A 156 -15.50 -14.81 5.75
N LEU A 157 -14.45 -15.58 6.06
CA LEU A 157 -14.56 -16.91 6.64
C LEU A 157 -15.46 -16.91 7.89
N ASN A 158 -15.23 -15.97 8.81
CA ASN A 158 -16.02 -15.89 10.04
C ASN A 158 -17.49 -15.53 9.78
N MET A 159 -17.76 -14.69 8.77
CA MET A 159 -19.13 -14.41 8.34
C MET A 159 -19.83 -15.68 7.82
N HIS A 160 -19.19 -16.45 6.95
CA HIS A 160 -19.75 -17.71 6.43
C HIS A 160 -20.00 -18.75 7.53
N LEU A 161 -19.16 -18.80 8.57
CA LEU A 161 -19.37 -19.66 9.73
C LEU A 161 -20.62 -19.27 10.52
N HIS A 162 -20.87 -17.98 10.73
CA HIS A 162 -22.12 -17.53 11.35
C HIS A 162 -23.33 -17.81 10.47
N TRP A 163 -23.18 -17.64 9.15
CA TRP A 163 -24.28 -17.85 8.20
C TRP A 163 -24.75 -19.29 8.06
N LYS A 164 -23.94 -20.27 8.51
CA LYS A 164 -24.37 -21.66 8.61
C LYS A 164 -25.59 -21.84 9.52
N LYS A 165 -25.69 -21.06 10.59
CA LYS A 165 -26.75 -21.17 11.61
C LYS A 165 -27.68 -19.97 11.67
N HIS A 166 -27.26 -18.82 11.13
CA HIS A 166 -27.97 -17.56 11.27
C HIS A 166 -28.10 -16.86 9.93
N GLU A 167 -29.26 -16.27 9.66
CA GLU A 167 -29.51 -15.58 8.40
C GLU A 167 -28.78 -14.24 8.28
N THR A 168 -28.50 -13.61 9.42
CA THR A 168 -27.86 -12.30 9.51
C THR A 168 -26.57 -12.37 10.30
N VAL A 169 -25.68 -11.40 10.13
CA VAL A 169 -24.48 -11.23 10.93
C VAL A 169 -24.19 -9.76 11.15
N LYS A 170 -23.71 -9.39 12.35
CA LYS A 170 -23.23 -8.04 12.64
C LYS A 170 -21.74 -7.95 12.43
N VAL A 171 -21.26 -6.99 11.67
CA VAL A 171 -19.83 -6.72 11.50
C VAL A 171 -19.51 -5.43 12.25
N ILE A 172 -18.67 -5.51 13.27
CA ILE A 172 -18.31 -4.36 14.12
C ILE A 172 -16.91 -3.89 13.73
N CYS A 173 -16.81 -2.70 13.14
CA CYS A 173 -15.57 -2.12 12.64
C CYS A 173 -14.99 -1.13 13.66
N LYS A 174 -13.97 -1.53 14.43
CA LYS A 174 -13.28 -0.67 15.40
C LYS A 174 -11.77 -0.94 15.44
N PRO A 175 -10.89 0.06 15.26
CA PRO A 175 -11.16 1.45 14.88
C PRO A 175 -11.55 1.59 13.39
N CYS A 176 -12.38 2.58 13.06
CA CYS A 176 -12.80 2.88 11.69
C CYS A 176 -12.74 4.39 11.47
N ARG A 177 -12.16 4.83 10.35
CA ARG A 177 -12.20 6.23 9.91
C ARG A 177 -13.61 6.57 9.39
N PRO A 178 -14.03 7.85 9.41
CA PRO A 178 -15.25 8.26 8.70
C PRO A 178 -15.11 7.92 7.21
N GLY A 179 -16.18 7.40 6.58
CA GLY A 179 -16.17 6.97 5.17
C GLY A 179 -15.63 5.54 4.94
N GLN A 180 -14.73 5.05 5.79
CA GLN A 180 -14.12 3.73 5.62
C GLN A 180 -15.12 2.57 5.85
N ILE A 181 -16.20 2.80 6.60
CA ILE A 181 -17.22 1.78 6.81
C ILE A 181 -17.99 1.45 5.53
N GLN A 182 -18.19 2.44 4.66
CA GLN A 182 -18.80 2.23 3.35
C GLN A 182 -17.89 1.38 2.45
N GLU A 183 -16.59 1.68 2.42
CA GLU A 183 -15.59 0.87 1.68
C GLU A 183 -15.55 -0.58 2.18
N TYR A 184 -15.59 -0.78 3.50
CA TYR A 184 -15.67 -2.11 4.07
C TYR A 184 -16.99 -2.83 3.75
N ALA A 185 -18.10 -2.10 3.72
CA ALA A 185 -19.40 -2.67 3.35
C ALA A 185 -19.39 -3.16 1.90
N GLU A 186 -18.85 -2.36 0.98
CA GLU A 186 -18.70 -2.69 -0.44
C GLU A 186 -17.77 -3.90 -0.64
N GLU A 187 -16.59 -3.87 -0.01
CA GLU A 187 -15.61 -4.96 -0.14
C GLU A 187 -16.12 -6.27 0.47
N LEU A 188 -16.81 -6.22 1.62
CA LEU A 188 -17.44 -7.40 2.20
C LEU A 188 -18.57 -7.92 1.33
N THR A 189 -19.43 -7.04 0.77
CA THR A 189 -20.49 -7.44 -0.17
C THR A 189 -19.90 -8.22 -1.34
N ARG A 190 -18.82 -7.68 -1.93
CA ARG A 190 -18.08 -8.29 -3.04
C ARG A 190 -17.50 -9.65 -2.68
N LEU A 191 -16.83 -9.76 -1.54
CA LEU A 191 -16.12 -10.96 -1.13
C LEU A 191 -17.03 -12.07 -0.60
N SER A 192 -18.05 -11.71 0.20
CA SER A 192 -18.92 -12.67 0.87
C SER A 192 -20.21 -12.96 0.11
N LYS A 193 -20.50 -12.21 -0.97
CA LYS A 193 -21.77 -12.25 -1.73
C LYS A 193 -23.01 -12.05 -0.84
N GLY A 194 -22.85 -11.27 0.23
CA GLY A 194 -23.93 -10.98 1.18
C GLY A 194 -24.49 -9.58 0.97
N THR A 195 -25.75 -9.37 1.33
CA THR A 195 -26.43 -8.09 1.15
C THR A 195 -26.32 -7.22 2.39
N VAL A 196 -25.94 -5.95 2.23
CA VAL A 196 -25.95 -4.95 3.31
C VAL A 196 -27.39 -4.53 3.59
N ILE A 197 -27.86 -4.74 4.82
CA ILE A 197 -29.21 -4.36 5.24
C ILE A 197 -29.23 -2.94 5.84
N ASP A 198 -28.28 -2.67 6.74
CA ASP A 198 -28.24 -1.42 7.51
C ASP A 198 -26.80 -1.12 7.97
N ILE A 199 -26.40 0.15 7.90
CA ILE A 199 -25.14 0.65 8.45
C ILE A 199 -25.50 1.56 9.63
N LYS A 200 -25.05 1.19 10.83
CA LYS A 200 -25.31 1.93 12.07
C LYS A 200 -24.17 2.90 12.38
N SER A 201 -24.52 3.99 13.06
CA SER A 201 -23.59 5.04 13.51
C SER A 201 -22.48 4.54 14.46
N ASN A 202 -22.68 3.41 15.13
CA ASN A 202 -21.69 2.80 16.02
C ASN A 202 -20.65 1.93 15.27
N ASN A 203 -20.38 2.26 14.00
CA ASN A 203 -19.54 1.51 13.07
C ASN A 203 -19.90 0.02 12.96
N THR A 204 -21.20 -0.29 12.95
CA THR A 204 -21.69 -1.67 12.82
C THR A 204 -22.49 -1.83 11.54
N ILE A 205 -22.14 -2.84 10.75
CA ILE A 205 -22.85 -3.21 9.52
C ILE A 205 -23.68 -4.46 9.80
N ILE A 206 -24.94 -4.48 9.38
CA ILE A 206 -25.79 -5.67 9.40
C ILE A 206 -25.79 -6.28 8.01
N PHE A 207 -25.27 -7.50 7.91
CA PHE A 207 -25.25 -8.27 6.67
C PHE A 207 -26.28 -9.39 6.70
N TYR A 208 -26.87 -9.66 5.54
CA TYR A 208 -27.75 -10.78 5.27
C TYR A 208 -27.10 -11.71 4.24
N ARG A 209 -27.26 -13.02 4.44
CA ARG A 209 -26.59 -14.04 3.61
C ARG A 209 -27.27 -14.29 2.25
N GLY A 210 -28.56 -13.98 2.11
CA GLY A 210 -29.42 -14.39 0.98
C GLY A 210 -30.42 -15.51 1.35
N LYS A 211 -31.53 -15.60 0.62
CA LYS A 211 -32.54 -16.67 0.80
C LYS A 211 -31.96 -18.03 0.42
N ASN A 212 -31.19 -18.06 -0.67
CA ASN A 212 -30.60 -19.27 -1.26
C ASN A 212 -29.14 -19.52 -0.82
N TYR A 213 -28.80 -19.20 0.42
CA TYR A 213 -27.41 -19.35 0.88
C TYR A 213 -26.96 -20.81 0.87
N VAL A 214 -25.95 -21.09 0.06
CA VAL A 214 -25.21 -22.35 0.05
C VAL A 214 -23.81 -22.08 0.58
N GLN A 215 -23.36 -22.91 1.53
CA GLN A 215 -22.02 -22.80 2.09
C GLN A 215 -20.97 -22.96 0.96
N PRO A 216 -20.12 -21.95 0.69
CA PRO A 216 -19.11 -22.06 -0.38
C PRO A 216 -18.14 -23.22 -0.14
N LYS A 217 -17.60 -23.84 -1.19
CA LYS A 217 -16.53 -24.85 -1.01
C LYS A 217 -15.25 -24.23 -0.42
N VAL A 218 -14.96 -22.99 -0.83
CA VAL A 218 -13.84 -22.19 -0.34
C VAL A 218 -14.40 -21.06 0.52
N MET A 219 -14.25 -21.17 1.84
CA MET A 219 -14.80 -20.20 2.81
C MET A 219 -14.12 -18.82 2.77
N SER A 220 -12.84 -18.77 2.41
CA SER A 220 -12.06 -17.54 2.33
C SER A 220 -11.68 -17.31 0.88
N PRO A 221 -12.25 -16.31 0.19
CA PRO A 221 -11.93 -16.05 -1.21
C PRO A 221 -10.42 -15.83 -1.42
N PRO A 222 -9.84 -16.39 -2.49
CA PRO A 222 -8.40 -16.24 -2.78
C PRO A 222 -8.02 -14.80 -3.16
N ASP A 223 -8.99 -13.98 -3.55
CA ASP A 223 -8.81 -12.56 -3.86
C ASP A 223 -8.51 -11.69 -2.61
N THR A 224 -8.61 -12.26 -1.41
CA THR A 224 -8.36 -11.53 -0.17
C THR A 224 -6.89 -11.48 0.23
N LEU A 225 -6.50 -10.39 0.90
CA LEU A 225 -5.18 -10.30 1.51
C LEU A 225 -5.05 -11.31 2.67
N SER A 226 -3.85 -11.88 2.80
CA SER A 226 -3.48 -12.65 4.00
C SER A 226 -3.46 -11.76 5.26
N LYS A 227 -3.66 -12.35 6.44
CA LYS A 227 -3.68 -11.64 7.75
C LYS A 227 -2.47 -10.74 7.98
N ASN A 228 -1.27 -11.18 7.57
CA ASN A 228 -0.03 -10.41 7.73
C ASN A 228 0.07 -9.27 6.72
N LYS A 229 -0.29 -9.52 5.45
CA LYS A 229 -0.32 -8.49 4.41
C LYS A 229 -1.34 -7.38 4.73
N ALA A 230 -2.51 -7.75 5.24
CA ALA A 230 -3.54 -6.79 5.67
C ALA A 230 -3.05 -5.89 6.82
N LEU A 231 -2.31 -6.45 7.78
CA LEU A 231 -1.67 -5.66 8.84
C LEU A 231 -0.59 -4.71 8.29
N GLU A 232 0.18 -5.17 7.31
CA GLU A 232 1.21 -4.36 6.65
C GLU A 232 0.59 -3.19 5.86
N LYS A 233 -0.46 -3.45 5.08
CA LYS A 233 -1.25 -2.42 4.37
C LYS A 233 -1.71 -1.33 5.35
N SER A 234 -2.35 -1.72 6.45
CA SER A 234 -2.81 -0.79 7.48
C SER A 234 -1.68 0.06 8.08
N LYS A 235 -0.48 -0.50 8.30
CA LYS A 235 0.68 0.26 8.79
C LYS A 235 1.12 1.31 7.77
N TYR A 236 1.12 0.99 6.48
CA TYR A 236 1.46 1.94 5.43
C TYR A 236 0.40 3.05 5.33
N GLU A 237 -0.89 2.72 5.38
CA GLU A 237 -1.98 3.71 5.40
C GLU A 237 -1.87 4.67 6.59
N GLN A 238 -1.59 4.15 7.79
CA GLN A 238 -1.37 4.99 8.97
C GLN A 238 -0.15 5.90 8.79
N SER A 239 0.96 5.37 8.26
CA SER A 239 2.14 6.19 7.99
C SER A 239 1.90 7.22 6.90
N LEU A 240 1.03 6.94 5.92
CA LEU A 240 0.67 7.85 4.85
C LEU A 240 -0.13 9.02 5.42
N GLU A 241 -1.17 8.74 6.22
CA GLU A 241 -1.98 9.75 6.90
C GLU A 241 -1.12 10.69 7.76
N HIS A 242 -0.23 10.15 8.60
CA HIS A 242 0.68 10.99 9.39
C HIS A 242 1.64 11.82 8.52
N THR A 243 2.07 11.28 7.37
CA THR A 243 2.98 12.01 6.46
C THR A 243 2.22 13.13 5.75
N SER A 244 0.98 12.89 5.34
CA SER A 244 0.11 13.88 4.72
C SER A 244 -0.20 15.05 5.68
N GLN A 245 -0.62 14.75 6.91
CA GLN A 245 -0.81 15.78 7.96
C GLN A 245 0.48 16.56 8.24
N PHE A 246 1.65 15.91 8.17
CA PHE A 246 2.92 16.59 8.33
C PHE A 246 3.27 17.50 7.15
N ILE A 247 2.90 17.12 5.92
CA ILE A 247 3.06 17.95 4.72
C ILE A 247 2.18 19.19 4.84
N GLU A 248 0.91 19.02 5.20
CA GLU A 248 -0.04 20.12 5.39
C GLU A 248 0.49 21.15 6.39
N LYS A 249 0.98 20.69 7.56
CA LYS A 249 1.61 21.57 8.56
C LYS A 249 2.80 22.36 8.00
N LEU A 250 3.65 21.73 7.20
CA LEU A 250 4.81 22.39 6.59
C LEU A 250 4.41 23.37 5.48
N GLU A 251 3.34 23.08 4.74
CA GLU A 251 2.80 23.97 3.71
C GLU A 251 2.22 25.23 4.34
N ASN A 252 1.46 25.08 5.43
CA ASN A 252 0.95 26.21 6.22
C ASN A 252 2.08 27.06 6.82
N GLU A 253 3.09 26.44 7.46
CA GLU A 253 4.27 27.15 8.00
C GLU A 253 5.00 27.95 6.89
N LEU A 254 5.11 27.37 5.70
CA LEU A 254 5.75 28.02 4.56
C LEU A 254 4.94 29.22 4.04
N GLU A 255 3.62 29.11 4.03
CA GLU A 255 2.72 30.19 3.60
C GLU A 255 2.68 31.33 4.62
N GLU A 256 2.59 31.02 5.92
CA GLU A 256 2.67 32.01 7.00
C GLU A 256 3.98 32.80 6.95
N TYR A 257 5.10 32.11 6.71
CA TYR A 257 6.40 32.76 6.58
C TYR A 257 6.47 33.71 5.36
N ARG A 258 5.87 33.31 4.22
CA ARG A 258 5.77 34.18 3.03
C ARG A 258 4.95 35.43 3.32
N LYS A 259 3.77 35.28 3.91
CA LYS A 259 2.90 36.40 4.33
C LYS A 259 3.62 37.33 5.30
N HIS A 260 4.39 36.78 6.23
CA HIS A 260 5.21 37.59 7.15
C HIS A 260 6.28 38.42 6.42
N ILE A 261 7.02 37.81 5.47
CA ILE A 261 7.99 38.55 4.65
C ILE A 261 7.31 39.67 3.86
N GLU A 262 6.16 39.39 3.24
CA GLU A 262 5.41 40.38 2.46
C GLU A 262 4.95 41.56 3.32
N ARG A 263 4.39 41.30 4.52
CA ARG A 263 4.03 42.36 5.47
C ARG A 263 5.23 43.20 5.90
N TYR A 264 6.36 42.55 6.19
CA TYR A 264 7.58 43.24 6.59
C TYR A 264 8.12 44.14 5.47
N LYS A 265 8.11 43.66 4.22
CA LYS A 265 8.49 44.45 3.05
C LYS A 265 7.58 45.66 2.85
N LYS A 266 6.26 45.47 2.90
CA LYS A 266 5.27 46.56 2.75
C LYS A 266 5.45 47.64 3.82
N ASN A 267 5.67 47.24 5.08
CA ASN A 267 5.93 48.18 6.17
C ASN A 267 7.24 48.96 5.97
N LYS A 268 8.29 48.31 5.47
CA LYS A 268 9.57 48.96 5.18
C LYS A 268 9.47 49.97 4.02
N GLU A 269 8.71 49.64 2.99
CA GLU A 269 8.42 50.54 1.86
C GLU A 269 7.60 51.75 2.30
N ALA A 270 6.58 51.56 3.16
CA ALA A 270 5.79 52.65 3.73
C ALA A 270 6.65 53.66 4.54
N VAL A 271 7.52 53.15 5.41
CA VAL A 271 8.43 53.99 6.22
C VAL A 271 9.41 54.78 5.36
N SER A 272 9.88 54.19 4.26
CA SER A 272 10.81 54.86 3.33
C SER A 272 10.12 55.99 2.56
N ASN A 273 8.85 55.79 2.17
CA ASN A 273 8.07 56.81 1.46
C ASN A 273 7.70 58.00 2.36
N ASP A 274 7.34 57.78 3.63
CA ASP A 274 7.05 58.87 4.58
C ASP A 274 8.28 59.73 4.89
N SER A 275 9.47 59.14 4.90
CA SER A 275 10.74 59.87 5.09
C SER A 275 11.16 60.74 3.89
N HIS A 276 10.69 60.42 2.68
CA HIS A 276 10.93 61.25 1.49
C HIS A 276 9.93 62.40 1.37
N VAL A 277 8.70 62.23 1.87
CA VAL A 277 7.69 63.32 1.88
C VAL A 277 8.01 64.40 2.92
N SER A 278 8.64 64.02 4.04
CA SER A 278 9.02 64.95 5.13
C SER A 278 10.29 65.77 4.87
N HIS A 279 11.06 65.46 3.82
CA HIS A 279 12.21 66.26 3.37
C HIS A 279 11.91 67.14 2.13
N ALA A 280 10.69 67.09 1.60
CA ALA A 280 10.27 67.82 0.40
C ALA A 280 9.31 69.00 0.68
N VAL A 281 9.13 69.36 1.95
CA VAL A 281 8.36 70.53 2.45
C VAL A 281 9.31 71.47 3.16
#